data_AF-A0A963HIP2-F1
#
_entry.id   AF-A0A963HIP2-F1
#
_cell.length_a   1.000
_cell.length_b   1.000
_cell.length_c   1.000
_cell.angle_alpha   90.00
_cell.angle_beta   90.00
_cell.angle_gamma   90.00
#
_symmetry.space_group_name_H-M   'P 1'
#
loop_
_entity.id
_entity.type
_entity.pdbx_description
1 polymer ?
#
loop_
_entity_poly.entity_id
_entity_poly.type
_entity_poly.pdbx_seq_one_letter_code
_entity_poly.pdbx_strand_id
1 'polypeptide(L)'
;MQDMIAFSEKVIAYTEGMTQQVFIASDLHFDATVRNLELIGEAATRIPAEIRGAHPEIPWRMVIAARNRLIHGYLGIDDDTLWSMVREDVPALLPRLRAIAGTK
;
A
#
# COMPACT_ATOMS: atom_id res chain seq x y z
N MET A 1 -8.54 0.08 9.52
CA MET A 1 -8.78 1.20 8.60
C MET A 1 -7.75 2.31 8.83
N GLN A 2 -7.69 2.89 10.04
CA GLN A 2 -6.70 3.93 10.38
C GLN A 2 -5.25 3.49 10.12
N ASP A 3 -4.89 2.25 10.45
CA ASP A 3 -3.56 1.71 10.14
C ASP A 3 -3.24 1.75 8.63
N MET A 4 -4.18 1.33 7.78
CA MET A 4 -3.99 1.36 6.32
C MET A 4 -3.78 2.79 5.81
N ILE A 5 -4.52 3.76 6.36
CA ILE A 5 -4.37 5.18 6.03
C ILE A 5 -2.96 5.65 6.41
N ALA A 6 -2.55 5.42 7.66
CA ALA A 6 -1.24 5.86 8.16
C ALA A 6 -0.07 5.25 7.37
N PHE A 7 -0.14 3.97 7.00
CA PHE A 7 0.90 3.34 6.18
C PHE A 7 0.90 3.85 4.74
N SER A 8 -0.28 4.13 4.16
CA SER A 8 -0.39 4.74 2.83
C SER A 8 0.22 6.14 2.80
N GLU A 9 -0.04 6.95 3.83
CA GLU A 9 0.55 8.29 3.98
C GLU A 9 2.08 8.22 4.06
N LYS A 10 2.64 7.25 4.78
CA LYS A 10 4.09 7.03 4.84
C LYS A 10 4.69 6.65 3.48
N VAL A 11 4.07 5.73 2.74
CA VAL A 11 4.52 5.38 1.37
C VAL A 11 4.58 6.62 0.49
N ILE A 12 3.55 7.46 0.52
CA ILE A 12 3.49 8.70 -0.27
C ILE A 12 4.58 9.68 0.18
N ALA A 13 4.72 9.90 1.49
CA ALA A 13 5.69 10.84 2.03
C ALA A 13 7.14 10.42 1.76
N TYR A 14 7.46 9.12 1.84
CA TYR A 14 8.82 8.62 1.62
C TYR A 14 9.24 8.65 0.15
N THR A 15 8.29 8.76 -0.78
CA THR A 15 8.55 8.69 -2.22
C THR A 15 8.18 9.99 -2.94
N GLU A 16 7.83 11.02 -2.19
CA GLU A 16 7.48 12.33 -2.73
C GLU A 16 8.66 12.94 -3.50
N GLY A 17 8.39 13.40 -4.73
CA GLY A 17 9.39 14.00 -5.61
C GLY A 17 10.43 13.02 -6.17
N MET A 18 10.38 11.73 -5.83
CA MET A 18 11.33 10.74 -6.34
C MET A 18 10.97 10.23 -7.74
N THR A 19 11.99 9.94 -8.52
CA THR A 19 11.87 9.04 -9.68
C THR A 19 12.09 7.60 -9.23
N GLN A 20 11.67 6.63 -10.05
CA GLN A 20 11.93 5.22 -9.79
C GLN A 20 13.43 4.94 -9.59
N GLN A 21 14.29 5.50 -10.46
CA GLN A 21 15.74 5.34 -10.39
C GLN A 21 16.33 5.85 -9.08
N VAL A 22 15.84 6.99 -8.56
CA VAL A 22 16.28 7.53 -7.27
C VAL A 22 15.77 6.68 -6.12
N PHE A 23 14.53 6.19 -6.22
CA PHE A 23 13.90 5.34 -5.22
C PHE A 23 14.63 4.00 -5.06
N ILE A 24 14.88 3.27 -6.16
CA ILE A 24 15.58 1.98 -6.14
C ILE A 24 17.04 2.08 -5.70
N ALA A 25 17.67 3.24 -5.90
CA ALA A 25 19.05 3.49 -5.49
C ALA A 25 19.19 3.88 -4.01
N SER A 26 18.07 4.04 -3.29
CA SER A 26 18.06 4.46 -1.89
C SER A 26 17.51 3.36 -0.99
N ASP A 27 18.41 2.53 -0.44
CA ASP A 27 18.05 1.42 0.46
C ASP A 27 17.09 1.85 1.58
N LEU A 28 17.34 3.01 2.20
CA LEU A 28 16.49 3.55 3.25
C LEU A 28 15.05 3.78 2.79
N HIS A 29 14.86 4.46 1.65
CA HIS A 29 13.51 4.77 1.16
C HIS A 29 12.85 3.53 0.60
N PHE A 30 13.61 2.68 -0.08
CA PHE A 30 13.16 1.40 -0.60
C PHE A 30 12.62 0.50 0.52
N ASP A 31 13.44 0.17 1.51
CA ASP A 31 13.08 -0.71 2.62
C ASP A 31 11.91 -0.14 3.45
N ALA A 32 11.95 1.16 3.75
CA ALA A 32 10.88 1.82 4.48
C ALA A 32 9.55 1.78 3.70
N THR A 33 9.60 1.96 2.38
CA THR A 33 8.40 1.94 1.53
C THR A 33 7.84 0.54 1.38
N VAL A 34 8.69 -0.45 1.06
CA VAL A 34 8.31 -1.87 0.95
C VAL A 34 7.67 -2.35 2.25
N ARG A 35 8.26 -1.99 3.40
CA ARG A 35 7.69 -2.34 4.70
C ARG A 35 6.29 -1.77 4.91
N ASN A 36 6.04 -0.51 4.52
CA ASN A 36 4.71 0.07 4.67
C ASN A 36 3.70 -0.56 3.69
N LEU A 37 4.11 -0.95 2.48
CA LEU A 37 3.25 -1.71 1.55
C LEU A 37 2.80 -3.05 2.13
N GLU A 38 3.71 -3.80 2.77
CA GLU A 38 3.36 -5.03 3.49
C GLU A 38 2.35 -4.78 4.61
N LEU A 39 2.57 -3.72 5.39
CA LEU A 39 1.73 -3.35 6.52
C LEU A 39 0.33 -2.90 6.09
N ILE A 40 0.18 -2.24 4.92
CA ILE A 40 -1.13 -1.95 4.32
C ILE A 40 -1.89 -3.26 4.08
N GLY A 41 -1.26 -4.25 3.47
CA GLY A 41 -1.88 -5.55 3.19
C GLY A 41 -2.21 -6.34 4.46
N GLU A 42 -1.32 -6.34 5.45
CA GLU A 42 -1.56 -6.94 6.78
C GLU A 42 -2.76 -6.29 7.47
N ALA A 43 -2.81 -4.96 7.52
CA ALA A 43 -3.93 -4.23 8.11
C ALA A 43 -5.25 -4.48 7.36
N ALA A 44 -5.20 -4.70 6.03
CA ALA A 44 -6.37 -5.05 5.24
C ALA A 44 -6.97 -6.42 5.63
N THR A 45 -6.17 -7.38 6.10
CA THR A 45 -6.67 -8.68 6.57
C THR A 45 -7.53 -8.57 7.83
N ARG A 46 -7.32 -7.51 8.62
CA ARG A 46 -8.02 -7.25 9.88
C ARG A 46 -9.32 -6.49 9.69
N ILE A 47 -9.63 -6.05 8.46
CA ILE A 47 -10.91 -5.41 8.15
C ILE A 47 -12.01 -6.50 8.12
N PRO A 48 -13.11 -6.34 8.88
CA PRO A 48 -14.21 -7.29 8.90
C PRO A 48 -14.76 -7.58 7.49
N ALA A 49 -15.22 -8.81 7.26
CA ALA A 49 -15.72 -9.23 5.96
C ALA A 49 -16.94 -8.42 5.51
N GLU A 50 -17.77 -7.99 6.47
CA GLU A 50 -18.96 -7.17 6.27
C GLU A 50 -18.59 -5.80 5.70
N ILE A 51 -17.56 -5.16 6.26
CA ILE A 51 -17.03 -3.88 5.75
C ILE A 51 -16.42 -4.06 4.36
N ARG A 52 -15.63 -5.13 4.16
CA ARG A 52 -15.04 -5.41 2.84
C ARG A 52 -16.12 -5.68 1.77
N GLY A 53 -17.20 -6.36 2.15
CA GLY A 53 -18.34 -6.63 1.27
C GLY A 53 -19.17 -5.38 0.96
N ALA A 54 -19.30 -4.46 1.92
CA ALA A 54 -19.99 -3.19 1.73
C ALA A 54 -19.22 -2.20 0.84
N HIS A 55 -17.89 -2.37 0.72
CA HIS A 55 -17.00 -1.45 0.00
C HIS A 55 -16.20 -2.14 -1.12
N PRO A 56 -16.86 -2.68 -2.18
CA PRO A 56 -16.18 -3.38 -3.27
C PRO A 56 -15.33 -2.47 -4.18
N GLU A 57 -15.50 -1.15 -4.07
CA GLU A 57 -14.65 -0.16 -4.74
C GLU A 57 -13.19 -0.21 -4.27
N ILE A 58 -12.91 -0.81 -3.10
CA ILE A 58 -11.55 -1.13 -2.68
C ILE A 58 -11.22 -2.55 -3.14
N PRO A 59 -10.11 -2.77 -3.87
CA PRO A 59 -9.73 -4.10 -4.35
C PRO A 59 -9.10 -4.94 -3.22
N TRP A 60 -9.87 -5.25 -2.17
CA TRP A 60 -9.40 -5.87 -0.93
C TRP A 60 -8.55 -7.12 -1.14
N ARG A 61 -8.96 -7.99 -2.06
CA ARG A 61 -8.22 -9.22 -2.37
C ARG A 61 -6.82 -8.93 -2.92
N MET A 62 -6.69 -7.92 -3.77
CA MET A 62 -5.39 -7.51 -4.32
C MET A 62 -4.51 -6.87 -3.26
N VAL A 63 -5.07 -5.96 -2.44
CA VAL A 63 -4.34 -5.30 -1.35
C VAL A 63 -3.80 -6.34 -0.36
N ILE A 64 -4.60 -7.34 0.01
CA ILE A 64 -4.16 -8.44 0.88
C ILE A 64 -3.11 -9.32 0.18
N ALA A 65 -3.29 -9.63 -1.11
CA ALA A 65 -2.35 -10.45 -1.85
C ALA A 65 -0.99 -9.78 -2.06
N ALA A 66 -0.94 -8.44 -2.14
CA ALA A 66 0.30 -7.68 -2.29
C ALA A 66 1.29 -7.96 -1.15
N ARG A 67 0.81 -8.06 0.10
CA ARG A 67 1.62 -8.50 1.25
C ARG A 67 2.33 -9.81 0.96
N ASN A 68 1.61 -10.83 0.50
CA ASN A 68 2.19 -12.16 0.30
C ASN A 68 3.32 -12.15 -0.76
N ARG A 69 3.26 -11.24 -1.73
CA ARG A 69 4.34 -11.08 -2.70
C ARG A 69 5.53 -10.33 -2.13
N LEU A 70 5.30 -9.33 -1.28
CA LEU A 70 6.36 -8.48 -0.71
C LEU A 70 7.12 -9.16 0.45
N ILE A 71 6.44 -9.91 1.32
CA ILE A 71 7.05 -10.54 2.52
C ILE A 71 8.12 -11.60 2.20
N HIS A 72 8.19 -12.08 0.95
CA HIS A 72 9.27 -12.95 0.49
C HIS A 72 10.54 -12.16 0.14
N GLY A 73 10.71 -10.97 0.74
CA GLY A 73 11.87 -10.11 0.54
C GLY A 73 11.88 -9.48 -0.83
N TYR A 74 10.70 -9.05 -1.33
CA TYR A 74 10.53 -8.50 -2.68
C TYR A 74 10.85 -9.48 -3.84
N LEU A 75 11.31 -10.71 -3.53
CA LEU A 75 11.68 -11.73 -4.50
C LEU A 75 10.49 -12.03 -5.44
N GLY A 76 10.66 -11.67 -6.72
CA GLY A 76 9.68 -11.94 -7.77
C GLY A 76 8.73 -10.78 -8.09
N ILE A 77 8.93 -9.60 -7.52
CA ILE A 77 8.34 -8.35 -8.04
C ILE A 77 9.44 -7.57 -8.76
N ASP A 78 9.15 -7.08 -9.95
CA ASP A 78 10.03 -6.16 -10.69
C ASP A 78 9.82 -4.69 -10.27
N ASP A 79 10.83 -3.87 -10.52
CA ASP A 79 10.87 -2.47 -10.08
C ASP A 79 9.73 -1.64 -10.67
N ASP A 80 9.24 -1.98 -11.87
CA ASP A 80 8.12 -1.30 -12.51
C ASP A 80 6.81 -1.57 -11.77
N THR A 81 6.58 -2.83 -11.41
CA THR A 81 5.42 -3.25 -10.63
C THR A 81 5.42 -2.60 -9.25
N LEU A 82 6.56 -2.57 -8.55
CA LEU A 82 6.67 -1.89 -7.25
C LEU A 82 6.40 -0.40 -7.39
N TRP A 83 6.99 0.23 -8.39
CA TRP A 83 6.87 1.66 -8.59
C TRP A 83 5.45 2.06 -8.97
N SER A 84 4.73 1.26 -9.76
CA SER A 84 3.30 1.45 -10.02
C SER A 84 2.47 1.36 -8.73
N MET A 85 2.75 0.39 -7.84
CA MET A 85 2.07 0.33 -6.55
C MET A 85 2.25 1.62 -5.74
N VAL A 86 3.48 2.14 -5.70
CA VAL A 86 3.84 3.37 -4.97
C VAL A 86 3.21 4.61 -5.59
N ARG A 87 3.25 4.75 -6.91
CA ARG A 87 2.86 5.98 -7.63
C ARG A 87 1.40 6.04 -8.01
N GLU A 88 0.73 4.91 -8.11
CA GLU A 88 -0.63 4.80 -8.64
C GLU A 88 -1.57 4.16 -7.62
N ASP A 89 -1.28 2.92 -7.20
CA ASP A 89 -2.22 2.15 -6.36
C ASP A 89 -2.42 2.76 -4.97
N VAL A 90 -1.34 3.09 -4.27
CA VAL A 90 -1.41 3.65 -2.91
C VAL A 90 -2.07 5.04 -2.90
N PRO A 91 -1.67 5.99 -3.78
CA PRO A 91 -2.37 7.27 -3.91
C PRO A 91 -3.85 7.14 -4.25
N ALA A 92 -4.24 6.16 -5.08
CA ALA A 92 -5.64 5.89 -5.42
C ALA A 92 -6.43 5.24 -4.27
N LEU A 93 -5.77 4.43 -3.44
CA LEU A 93 -6.36 3.75 -2.30
C LEU A 93 -6.67 4.71 -1.13
N LEU A 94 -5.75 5.61 -0.81
CA LEU A 94 -5.84 6.52 0.34
C LEU A 94 -7.17 7.30 0.44
N PRO A 95 -7.67 8.00 -0.61
CA PRO A 95 -8.93 8.74 -0.52
C PRO A 95 -10.14 7.82 -0.29
N ARG A 96 -10.12 6.59 -0.81
CA ARG A 96 -11.20 5.60 -0.59
C ARG A 96 -11.23 5.16 0.86
N LEU A 97 -10.07 4.87 1.45
CA LEU A 97 -9.96 4.51 2.87
C LEU A 97 -10.47 5.65 3.78
N ARG A 98 -10.12 6.91 3.46
CA ARG A 98 -10.57 8.09 4.21
C ARG A 98 -12.09 8.30 4.11
N ALA A 99 -12.69 8.08 2.94
CA ALA A 99 -14.14 8.18 2.76
C ALA A 99 -14.89 7.21 3.68
N ILE A 100 -14.42 5.95 3.76
CA ILE A 100 -15.04 4.94 4.64
C ILE A 100 -14.81 5.30 6.11
N ALA A 101 -13.60 5.71 6.49
CA ALA A 101 -13.28 6.07 7.88
C ALA A 101 -14.04 7.31 8.38
N GLY A 102 -14.42 8.23 7.48
CA GLY A 102 -15.18 9.43 7.80
C GLY A 102 -16.70 9.24 7.83
N THR A 103 -17.20 8.10 7.35
CA THR A 103 -18.63 7.75 7.41
C THR A 103 -18.90 7.17 8.80
N LYS A 104 -19.44 8.01 9.69
CA LYS A 104 -19.91 7.58 11.02
C LYS A 104 -21.17 6.74 10.93
#